data_AF-A0A832HTA2-F1
#
_entry.id   AF-A0A832HTA2-F1
#
_cell.length_a   1.000
_cell.length_b   1.000
_cell.length_c   1.000
_cell.angle_alpha   90.00
_cell.angle_beta   90.00
_cell.angle_gamma   90.00
#
_symmetry.space_group_name_H-M   'P 1'
#
loop_
_entity.id
_entity.type
_entity.pdbx_description
1 polymer ?
#
loop_
_entity_poly.entity_id
_entity_poly.type
_entity_poly.pdbx_seq_one_letter_code
_entity_poly.pdbx_strand_id
1 'polypeptide(L)'
;MPSEMDPLDFVDADYQSARKQSTATGAGGVQRPPSREELDAQVTDVQAELARLRQEQEALEREKAALEETRRRQNEWKQGREEMVHNLTRGIGLLEEMEFNARQEAEQLNKTITGLRDALNKVQAISEESWTKDNYQVEITKALTTLENARMEWNSARLKHPRLSAPAEAAQSTPAAAAPQPFASAAELARMDFFDLCRIGFALTWPVALAAAGILLALIIRK
;
A
#
# COMPACT_ATOMS: atom_id res chain seq x y z
N MET A 1 -16.25 -24.64 -39.79
CA MET A 1 -17.06 -25.86 -39.59
C MET A 1 -16.27 -26.79 -38.68
N PRO A 2 -16.48 -26.75 -37.35
CA PRO A 2 -15.88 -27.73 -36.45
C PRO A 2 -16.72 -29.01 -36.53
N SER A 3 -16.07 -30.14 -36.78
CA SER A 3 -16.69 -31.46 -36.65
C SER A 3 -16.96 -31.73 -35.16
N GLU A 4 -18.24 -31.78 -34.77
CA GLU A 4 -18.67 -32.37 -33.50
C GLU A 4 -18.22 -33.83 -33.49
N MET A 5 -17.19 -34.13 -32.70
CA MET A 5 -16.80 -35.51 -32.41
C MET A 5 -17.82 -36.10 -31.44
N ASP A 6 -18.52 -37.13 -31.92
CA ASP A 6 -19.51 -37.89 -31.15
C ASP A 6 -18.84 -38.57 -29.95
N PRO A 7 -19.27 -38.31 -28.70
CA PRO A 7 -18.67 -38.90 -27.49
C PRO A 7 -18.81 -40.42 -27.38
N LEU A 8 -19.45 -41.09 -28.35
CA LEU A 8 -19.59 -42.55 -28.42
C LEU A 8 -18.72 -43.22 -29.50
N ASP A 9 -17.93 -42.46 -30.28
CA ASP A 9 -17.04 -43.00 -31.33
C ASP A 9 -15.60 -43.27 -30.83
N PHE A 10 -15.48 -43.76 -29.60
CA PHE A 10 -14.22 -44.30 -29.07
C PHE A 10 -14.04 -45.75 -29.54
N VAL A 11 -13.69 -45.91 -30.81
CA VAL A 11 -13.16 -47.20 -31.29
C VAL A 11 -11.68 -47.24 -30.96
N ASP A 12 -11.30 -48.03 -29.95
CA ASP A 12 -9.89 -48.34 -29.67
C ASP A 12 -9.27 -49.04 -30.87
N ALA A 13 -8.69 -48.26 -31.78
CA ALA A 13 -7.94 -48.75 -32.93
C ALA A 13 -6.81 -49.69 -32.47
N ASP A 14 -6.23 -49.42 -31.30
CA ASP A 14 -5.20 -50.24 -30.67
C ASP A 14 -5.74 -51.63 -30.27
N TYR A 15 -6.98 -51.70 -29.76
CA TYR A 15 -7.62 -52.97 -29.40
C TYR A 15 -7.95 -53.82 -30.62
N GLN A 16 -8.42 -53.20 -31.71
CA GLN A 16 -8.65 -53.92 -32.97
C GLN A 16 -7.35 -54.37 -33.64
N SER A 17 -6.28 -53.58 -33.51
CA SER A 17 -4.95 -53.92 -34.02
C SER A 17 -4.36 -55.13 -33.30
N ALA A 18 -4.42 -55.13 -31.96
CA ALA A 18 -4.00 -56.26 -31.14
C ALA A 18 -4.81 -57.54 -31.43
N ARG A 19 -6.12 -57.40 -31.70
CA ARG A 19 -6.98 -58.54 -32.08
C ARG A 19 -6.68 -59.10 -33.46
N LYS A 20 -6.33 -58.25 -34.44
CA LYS A 20 -5.91 -58.71 -35.78
C LYS A 20 -4.54 -59.36 -35.76
N GLN A 21 -3.64 -58.87 -34.90
CA GLN A 21 -2.29 -59.42 -34.76
C GLN A 21 -2.29 -60.78 -34.06
N SER A 22 -3.19 -60.99 -33.09
CA SER A 22 -3.37 -62.28 -32.40
C SER A 22 -4.04 -63.37 -33.25
N THR A 23 -4.82 -63.01 -34.27
CA THR A 23 -5.43 -63.98 -35.20
C THR A 23 -4.53 -64.40 -36.37
N ALA A 24 -3.38 -63.73 -36.57
CA ALA A 24 -2.48 -64.01 -37.70
C ALA A 24 -1.31 -64.95 -37.35
N THR A 25 -1.05 -65.23 -36.07
CA THR A 25 0.04 -66.12 -35.63
C THR A 25 -0.48 -67.52 -35.33
N GLY A 26 -0.93 -68.21 -36.38
CA GLY A 26 -1.44 -69.58 -36.31
C GLY A 26 -0.78 -70.50 -37.33
N ALA A 27 0.55 -70.57 -37.37
CA ALA A 27 1.26 -71.59 -38.14
C ALA A 27 2.69 -71.83 -37.62
N GLY A 28 2.93 -73.03 -37.09
CA GLY A 28 4.23 -73.72 -37.19
C GLY A 28 5.39 -73.21 -36.32
N GLY A 29 5.34 -73.48 -35.02
CA GLY A 29 6.51 -73.47 -34.14
C GLY A 29 6.22 -74.25 -32.87
N VAL A 30 6.98 -75.31 -32.62
CA VAL A 30 6.89 -76.11 -31.39
C VAL A 30 7.06 -75.16 -30.20
N GLN A 31 5.97 -74.90 -29.48
CA GLN A 31 5.95 -74.17 -28.20
C GLN A 31 6.67 -75.04 -27.16
N ARG A 32 7.99 -74.94 -27.13
CA ARG A 32 8.77 -75.28 -25.95
C ARG A 32 8.38 -74.26 -24.87
N PRO A 33 7.99 -74.69 -23.66
CA PRO A 33 7.76 -73.76 -22.57
C PRO A 33 9.03 -72.92 -22.38
N PRO A 34 8.90 -71.59 -22.25
CA PRO A 34 10.05 -70.72 -22.05
C PRO A 34 10.89 -71.28 -20.90
N SER A 35 12.19 -71.40 -21.11
CA SER A 35 13.08 -71.87 -20.06
C SER A 35 13.06 -70.87 -18.91
N ARG A 36 13.26 -71.35 -17.68
CA ARG A 36 13.26 -70.50 -16.48
C ARG A 36 14.24 -69.32 -16.60
N GLU A 37 15.37 -69.55 -17.26
CA GLU A 37 16.41 -68.54 -17.51
C GLU A 37 15.95 -67.44 -18.48
N GLU A 38 15.18 -67.78 -19.53
CA GLU A 38 14.62 -66.78 -20.46
C GLU A 38 13.55 -65.91 -19.79
N LEU A 39 12.75 -66.49 -18.89
CA LEU A 39 11.78 -65.74 -18.09
C LEU A 39 12.47 -64.80 -17.10
N ASP A 40 13.51 -65.28 -16.43
CA ASP A 40 14.30 -64.47 -15.51
C ASP A 40 14.97 -63.29 -16.27
N ALA A 41 15.50 -63.53 -17.46
CA ALA A 41 16.04 -62.48 -18.33
C ALA A 41 14.97 -61.45 -18.76
N GLN A 42 13.78 -61.92 -19.14
CA GLN A 42 12.66 -61.04 -19.50
C GLN A 42 12.17 -60.21 -18.30
N VAL A 43 12.15 -60.79 -17.10
CA VAL A 43 11.82 -60.07 -15.86
C VAL A 43 12.88 -59.00 -15.56
N THR A 44 14.17 -59.29 -15.75
CA THR A 44 15.22 -58.29 -15.55
C THR A 44 15.13 -57.14 -16.55
N ASP A 45 14.82 -57.43 -17.82
CA ASP A 45 14.64 -56.40 -18.85
C ASP A 45 13.45 -55.50 -18.55
N VAL A 46 12.31 -56.09 -18.16
CA VAL A 46 11.11 -55.33 -17.77
C VAL A 46 11.36 -54.49 -16.51
N GLN A 47 12.13 -55.01 -15.54
CA GLN A 47 12.51 -54.23 -14.36
C GLN A 47 13.44 -53.05 -14.72
N ALA A 48 14.37 -53.24 -15.65
CA ALA A 48 15.24 -52.19 -16.13
C ALA A 48 14.45 -51.12 -16.91
N GLU A 49 13.49 -51.53 -17.75
CA GLU A 49 12.60 -50.62 -18.48
C GLU A 49 11.68 -49.85 -17.52
N LEU A 50 11.14 -50.50 -16.49
CA LEU A 50 10.35 -49.84 -15.46
C LEU A 50 11.18 -48.79 -14.68
N ALA A 51 12.43 -49.12 -14.36
CA ALA A 51 13.34 -48.19 -13.68
C ALA A 51 13.64 -46.97 -14.57
N ARG A 52 13.88 -47.19 -15.86
CA ARG A 52 14.08 -46.12 -16.84
C ARG A 52 12.85 -45.22 -16.97
N LEU A 53 11.66 -45.80 -17.14
CA LEU A 53 10.41 -45.03 -17.24
C LEU A 53 10.13 -44.22 -15.97
N ARG A 54 10.43 -44.77 -14.79
CA ARG A 54 10.33 -44.00 -13.53
C ARG A 54 11.29 -42.83 -13.48
N GLN A 55 12.51 -42.99 -13.97
CA GLN A 55 13.48 -41.90 -14.04
C GLN A 55 13.03 -40.80 -15.01
N GLU A 56 12.47 -41.19 -16.16
CA GLU A 56 11.90 -40.26 -17.15
C GLU A 56 10.67 -39.53 -16.57
N GLN A 57 9.80 -40.23 -15.82
CA GLN A 57 8.68 -39.62 -15.10
C GLN A 57 9.16 -38.59 -14.08
N GLU A 58 10.14 -38.92 -13.24
CA GLU A 58 10.65 -37.99 -12.22
C GLU A 58 11.31 -36.76 -12.86
N ALA A 59 11.98 -36.92 -14.01
CA ALA A 59 12.52 -35.79 -14.77
C ALA A 59 11.40 -34.86 -15.27
N LEU A 60 10.33 -35.43 -15.83
CA LEU A 60 9.15 -34.68 -16.29
C LEU A 60 8.43 -33.97 -15.14
N GLU A 61 8.31 -34.62 -13.97
CA GLU A 61 7.68 -34.00 -12.79
C GLU A 61 8.49 -32.80 -12.29
N ARG A 62 9.83 -32.88 -12.31
CA ARG A 62 10.70 -31.73 -11.98
C ARG A 62 10.57 -30.60 -12.99
N GLU A 63 10.54 -30.91 -14.28
CA GLU A 63 10.34 -29.91 -15.33
C GLU A 63 8.98 -29.21 -15.20
N LYS A 64 7.92 -30.00 -14.95
CA LYS A 64 6.58 -29.48 -14.69
C LYS A 64 6.59 -28.54 -13.48
N ALA A 65 7.20 -28.93 -12.37
CA ALA A 65 7.31 -28.09 -11.19
C ALA A 65 8.05 -26.77 -11.48
N ALA A 66 9.13 -26.80 -12.27
CA ALA A 66 9.86 -25.60 -12.68
C ALA A 66 9.03 -24.66 -13.57
N LEU A 67 8.23 -25.22 -14.48
CA LEU A 67 7.31 -24.45 -15.33
C LEU A 67 6.16 -23.85 -14.52
N GLU A 68 5.60 -24.58 -13.56
CA GLU A 68 4.55 -24.09 -12.66
C GLU A 68 5.06 -22.95 -11.79
N GLU A 69 6.26 -23.07 -11.23
CA GLU A 69 6.90 -22.00 -10.45
C GLU A 69 7.18 -20.76 -11.32
N THR A 70 7.64 -20.95 -12.56
CA THR A 70 7.82 -19.84 -13.51
C THR A 70 6.50 -19.15 -13.82
N ARG A 71 5.43 -19.92 -14.04
CA ARG A 71 4.08 -19.40 -14.29
C ARG A 71 3.56 -18.62 -13.07
N ARG A 72 3.81 -19.13 -11.87
CA ARG A 72 3.46 -18.44 -10.61
C ARG A 72 4.16 -17.08 -10.53
N ARG A 73 5.47 -17.03 -10.73
CA ARG A 73 6.24 -15.77 -10.72
C ARG A 73 5.77 -14.78 -11.77
N GLN A 74 5.43 -15.25 -12.96
CA GLN A 74 4.87 -14.39 -14.01
C GLN A 74 3.53 -13.79 -13.60
N ASN A 75 2.67 -14.55 -12.93
CA ASN A 75 1.38 -14.05 -12.44
C ASN A 75 1.58 -13.01 -11.32
N GLU A 76 2.45 -13.30 -10.35
CA GLU A 76 2.80 -12.37 -9.26
C GLU A 76 3.38 -11.07 -9.82
N TRP A 77 4.28 -11.16 -10.81
CA TRP A 77 4.84 -9.98 -11.47
C TRP A 77 3.78 -9.18 -12.24
N LYS A 78 2.88 -9.83 -12.98
CA LYS A 78 1.79 -9.14 -13.71
C LYS A 78 0.87 -8.42 -12.75
N GLN A 79 0.44 -9.09 -11.70
CA GLN A 79 -0.43 -8.52 -10.67
C GLN A 79 0.25 -7.33 -9.98
N GLY A 80 1.49 -7.51 -9.52
CA GLY A 80 2.26 -6.45 -8.88
C GLY A 80 2.50 -5.26 -9.81
N ARG A 81 2.73 -5.51 -11.10
CA ARG A 81 2.86 -4.44 -12.11
C ARG A 81 1.56 -3.66 -12.26
N GLU A 82 0.41 -4.33 -12.38
CA GLU A 82 -0.89 -3.68 -12.52
C GLU A 82 -1.25 -2.86 -11.28
N GLU A 83 -1.01 -3.43 -10.09
CA GLU A 83 -1.19 -2.72 -8.81
C GLU A 83 -0.30 -1.48 -8.73
N MET A 84 0.99 -1.61 -9.04
CA MET A 84 1.92 -0.49 -8.98
C MET A 84 1.57 0.59 -10.00
N VAL A 85 1.17 0.22 -11.22
CA VAL A 85 0.71 1.20 -12.22
C VAL A 85 -0.51 1.95 -11.71
N HIS A 86 -1.48 1.28 -11.12
CA HIS A 86 -2.66 1.92 -10.55
C HIS A 86 -2.28 2.87 -9.39
N ASN A 87 -1.51 2.39 -8.43
CA ASN A 87 -1.12 3.14 -7.24
C ASN A 87 -0.27 4.38 -7.60
N LEU A 88 0.70 4.22 -8.51
CA LEU A 88 1.53 5.32 -8.97
C LEU A 88 0.73 6.36 -9.76
N THR A 89 -0.14 5.92 -10.68
CA THR A 89 -0.99 6.84 -11.45
C THR A 89 -1.89 7.66 -10.54
N ARG A 90 -2.54 7.00 -9.56
CA ARG A 90 -3.37 7.68 -8.56
C ARG A 90 -2.56 8.61 -7.68
N GLY A 91 -1.41 8.16 -7.19
CA GLY A 91 -0.53 8.93 -6.33
C GLY A 91 -0.01 10.19 -7.01
N ILE A 92 0.39 10.09 -8.29
CA ILE A 92 0.79 11.24 -9.11
C ILE A 92 -0.36 12.24 -9.22
N GLY A 93 -1.56 11.80 -9.59
CA GLY A 93 -2.71 12.72 -9.71
C GLY A 93 -3.05 13.46 -8.42
N LEU A 94 -2.99 12.78 -7.26
CA LEU A 94 -3.20 13.42 -5.96
C LEU A 94 -2.09 14.43 -5.62
N LEU A 95 -0.83 14.10 -5.95
CA LEU A 95 0.29 15.02 -5.72
C LEU A 95 0.22 16.24 -6.62
N GLU A 96 -0.18 16.08 -7.89
CA GLU A 96 -0.39 17.19 -8.83
C GLU A 96 -1.52 18.11 -8.35
N GLU A 97 -2.62 17.56 -7.83
CA GLU A 97 -3.70 18.35 -7.24
C GLU A 97 -3.22 19.14 -6.01
N MET A 98 -2.49 18.48 -5.10
CA MET A 98 -1.90 19.14 -3.93
C MET A 98 -0.90 20.22 -4.33
N GLU A 99 -0.05 19.97 -5.33
CA GLU A 99 0.89 20.95 -5.84
C GLU A 99 0.16 22.18 -6.41
N PHE A 100 -0.86 21.95 -7.23
CA PHE A 100 -1.66 23.02 -7.81
C PHE A 100 -2.34 23.87 -6.74
N ASN A 101 -2.98 23.23 -5.75
CA ASN A 101 -3.61 23.92 -4.63
C ASN A 101 -2.58 24.71 -3.80
N ALA A 102 -1.40 24.15 -3.53
CA ALA A 102 -0.34 24.84 -2.82
C ALA A 102 0.17 26.08 -3.58
N ARG A 103 0.28 26.00 -4.92
CA ARG A 103 0.65 27.14 -5.77
C ARG A 103 -0.42 28.24 -5.70
N GLN A 104 -1.70 27.89 -5.81
CA GLN A 104 -2.79 28.85 -5.66
C GLN A 104 -2.82 29.51 -4.28
N GLU A 105 -2.63 28.72 -3.22
CA GLU A 105 -2.54 29.23 -1.85
C GLU A 105 -1.36 30.20 -1.70
N ALA A 106 -0.19 29.87 -2.27
CA ALA A 106 0.97 30.75 -2.27
C ALA A 106 0.73 32.06 -3.02
N GLU A 107 0.02 32.04 -4.15
CA GLU A 107 -0.39 33.25 -4.86
C GLU A 107 -1.34 34.11 -4.02
N GLN A 108 -2.32 33.47 -3.36
CA GLN A 108 -3.26 34.17 -2.50
C GLN A 108 -2.57 34.78 -1.27
N LEU A 109 -1.60 34.07 -0.69
CA LEU A 109 -0.75 34.55 0.40
C LEU A 109 0.06 35.76 -0.05
N ASN A 110 0.68 35.70 -1.23
CA ASN A 110 1.43 36.83 -1.79
C ASN A 110 0.54 38.07 -2.00
N LYS A 111 -0.69 37.91 -2.51
CA LYS A 111 -1.66 39.02 -2.60
C LYS A 111 -1.95 39.65 -1.24
N THR A 112 -2.14 38.83 -0.21
CA THR A 112 -2.33 39.33 1.17
C THR A 112 -1.09 40.05 1.69
N ILE A 113 0.11 39.50 1.48
CA ILE A 113 1.38 40.12 1.91
C ILE A 113 1.57 41.49 1.24
N THR A 114 1.33 41.59 -0.07
CA THR A 114 1.43 42.86 -0.81
C THR A 114 0.43 43.88 -0.27
N GLY A 115 -0.84 43.51 -0.09
CA GLY A 115 -1.86 44.40 0.47
C GLY A 115 -1.50 44.91 1.88
N LEU A 116 -0.97 44.03 2.74
CA LEU A 116 -0.52 44.40 4.07
C LEU A 116 0.70 45.33 4.04
N ARG A 117 1.67 45.10 3.13
CA ARG A 117 2.81 46.00 2.94
C ARG A 117 2.38 47.38 2.44
N ASP A 118 1.44 47.43 1.51
CA ASP A 118 0.91 48.70 0.99
C ASP A 118 0.16 49.47 2.08
N ALA A 119 -0.65 48.79 2.90
CA ALA A 119 -1.32 49.39 4.05
C ALA A 119 -0.30 49.92 5.08
N LEU A 120 0.74 49.14 5.39
CA LEU A 120 1.82 49.56 6.29
C LEU A 120 2.53 50.81 5.78
N ASN A 121 2.92 50.82 4.50
CA ASN A 121 3.59 51.96 3.87
C ASN A 121 2.72 53.23 3.94
N LYS A 122 1.41 53.11 3.68
CA LYS A 122 0.47 54.25 3.77
C LYS A 122 0.35 54.78 5.19
N VAL A 123 0.32 53.91 6.20
CA VAL A 123 0.27 54.32 7.62
C VAL A 123 1.59 54.99 8.03
N GLN A 124 2.73 54.43 7.63
CA GLN A 124 4.05 55.00 7.93
C GLN A 124 4.31 56.33 7.22
N ALA A 125 3.68 56.56 6.06
CA ALA A 125 3.78 57.81 5.32
C ALA A 125 2.98 58.97 5.97
N ILE A 126 2.16 58.69 6.98
CA ILE A 126 1.46 59.75 7.74
C ILE A 126 2.52 60.53 8.53
N SER A 127 2.74 61.79 8.17
CA SER A 127 3.66 62.68 8.85
C SER A 127 2.93 63.88 9.43
N GLU A 128 2.78 63.88 10.75
CA GLU A 128 2.17 64.96 11.52
C GLU A 128 2.99 66.27 11.44
N GLU A 129 4.29 66.18 11.13
CA GLU A 129 5.17 67.35 10.98
C GLU A 129 4.74 68.27 9.84
N SER A 130 4.07 67.72 8.82
CA SER A 130 3.56 68.48 7.68
C SER A 130 2.24 69.23 7.96
N TRP A 131 1.65 69.03 9.15
CA TRP A 131 0.34 69.58 9.48
C TRP A 131 0.45 71.02 9.98
N THR A 132 -0.41 71.88 9.43
CA THR A 132 -0.54 73.29 9.78
C THR A 132 -1.94 73.55 10.31
N LYS A 133 -2.14 74.68 11.00
CA LYS A 133 -3.45 75.04 11.55
C LYS A 133 -4.55 75.11 10.47
N ASP A 134 -4.18 75.50 9.25
CA ASP A 134 -5.11 75.69 8.14
C ASP A 134 -5.53 74.37 7.45
N ASN A 135 -4.67 73.34 7.47
CA ASN A 135 -4.95 72.04 6.85
C ASN A 135 -5.25 70.91 7.85
N TYR A 136 -5.10 71.16 9.16
CA TYR A 136 -5.20 70.15 10.22
C TYR A 136 -6.47 69.29 10.11
N GLN A 137 -7.64 69.91 9.96
CA GLN A 137 -8.92 69.18 9.89
C GLN A 137 -9.01 68.25 8.67
N VAL A 138 -8.41 68.66 7.54
CA VAL A 138 -8.40 67.84 6.32
C VAL A 138 -7.40 66.69 6.47
N GLU A 139 -6.20 66.97 6.95
CA GLU A 139 -5.14 65.97 7.09
C GLU A 139 -5.48 64.93 8.16
N ILE A 140 -6.08 65.31 9.30
CA ILE A 140 -6.50 64.33 10.31
C ILE A 140 -7.61 63.42 9.80
N THR A 141 -8.56 63.96 9.02
CA THR A 141 -9.63 63.16 8.41
C THR A 141 -9.06 62.15 7.40
N LYS A 142 -8.06 62.56 6.60
CA LYS A 142 -7.34 61.66 5.68
C LYS A 142 -6.56 60.59 6.44
N ALA A 143 -5.84 60.96 7.51
CA ALA A 143 -5.06 60.04 8.33
C ALA A 143 -5.97 58.98 8.99
N LEU A 144 -7.10 59.39 9.58
CA LEU A 144 -8.10 58.49 10.14
C LEU A 144 -8.67 57.54 9.07
N THR A 145 -8.94 58.04 7.87
CA THR A 145 -9.40 57.21 6.74
C THR A 145 -8.35 56.16 6.35
N THR A 146 -7.07 56.55 6.28
CA THR A 146 -5.97 55.64 6.01
C THR A 146 -5.84 54.55 7.08
N LEU A 147 -5.95 54.93 8.36
CA LEU A 147 -5.92 53.99 9.48
C LEU A 147 -7.07 52.99 9.43
N GLU A 148 -8.28 53.44 9.14
CA GLU A 148 -9.44 52.56 9.05
C GLU A 148 -9.31 51.58 7.87
N ASN A 149 -8.85 52.05 6.71
CA ASN A 149 -8.57 51.17 5.57
C ASN A 149 -7.51 50.10 5.93
N ALA A 150 -6.43 50.50 6.61
CA ALA A 150 -5.41 49.55 7.06
C ALA A 150 -5.96 48.53 8.08
N ARG A 151 -6.85 48.96 8.97
CA ARG A 151 -7.53 48.10 9.93
C ARG A 151 -8.44 47.08 9.22
N MET A 152 -9.19 47.50 8.20
CA MET A 152 -10.01 46.61 7.39
C MET A 152 -9.16 45.54 6.69
N GLU A 153 -8.04 45.93 6.07
CA GLU A 153 -7.12 44.99 5.42
C GLU A 153 -6.54 43.98 6.41
N TRP A 154 -6.08 44.44 7.58
CA TRP A 154 -5.57 43.57 8.65
C TRP A 154 -6.62 42.58 9.15
N ASN A 155 -7.84 43.04 9.41
CA ASN A 155 -8.93 42.17 9.86
C ASN A 155 -9.29 41.12 8.79
N SER A 156 -9.33 41.52 7.52
CA SER A 156 -9.59 40.59 6.42
C SER A 156 -8.49 39.52 6.31
N ALA A 157 -7.23 39.90 6.50
CA ALA A 157 -6.10 38.98 6.47
C ALA A 157 -6.15 37.98 7.61
N ARG A 158 -6.47 38.42 8.83
CA ARG A 158 -6.59 37.56 10.02
C ARG A 158 -7.71 36.53 9.93
N LEU A 159 -8.82 36.87 9.27
CA LEU A 159 -9.92 35.95 9.02
C LEU A 159 -9.53 34.86 8.01
N LYS A 160 -8.78 35.24 6.97
CA LYS A 160 -8.30 34.31 5.94
C LYS A 160 -7.12 33.45 6.41
N HIS A 161 -6.27 33.99 7.28
CA HIS A 161 -5.04 33.36 7.75
C HIS A 161 -5.05 33.24 9.28
N PRO A 162 -5.62 32.17 9.85
CA PRO A 162 -5.79 32.01 11.30
C PRO A 162 -4.48 32.10 12.11
N ARG A 163 -3.32 31.80 11.49
CA ARG A 163 -2.00 31.97 12.10
C ARG A 163 -1.72 33.40 12.56
N LEU A 164 -2.31 34.40 11.91
CA LEU A 164 -2.19 35.81 12.31
C LEU A 164 -3.03 36.16 13.55
N SER A 165 -3.94 35.28 13.96
CA SER A 165 -4.80 35.44 15.15
C SER A 165 -4.34 34.60 16.34
N ALA A 166 -3.32 33.74 16.16
CA ALA A 166 -2.77 32.94 17.25
C ALA A 166 -2.02 33.86 18.24
N PRO A 167 -2.21 33.70 19.56
CA PRO A 167 -1.41 34.39 20.56
C PRO A 167 0.08 34.12 20.32
N ALA A 168 0.93 35.14 20.49
CA ALA A 168 2.37 35.08 20.17
C ALA A 168 3.13 33.93 20.86
N GLU A 169 2.61 33.38 21.96
CA GLU A 169 3.16 32.19 22.65
C GLU A 169 2.95 30.87 21.89
N ALA A 170 1.93 30.78 21.03
CA ALA A 170 1.71 29.62 20.16
C ALA A 170 2.63 29.61 18.94
N ALA A 171 3.21 30.76 18.56
CA ALA A 171 4.11 30.88 17.40
C ALA A 171 5.53 30.35 17.67
N GLN A 172 5.92 30.19 18.94
CA GLN A 172 7.21 29.60 19.34
C GLN A 172 7.13 28.09 19.64
N SER A 173 5.92 27.52 19.57
CA SER A 173 5.68 26.09 19.81
C SER A 173 5.23 25.42 18.52
N THR A 174 6.12 25.35 17.53
CA THR A 174 5.94 24.37 16.44
C THR A 174 7.05 23.32 16.53
N PRO A 175 6.92 22.26 17.33
CA PRO A 175 6.91 20.95 16.69
C PRO A 175 5.57 20.83 15.95
N ALA A 176 5.56 20.20 14.78
CA ALA A 176 4.33 19.87 14.08
C ALA A 176 3.34 19.18 15.04
N ALA A 177 2.38 19.94 15.58
CA ALA A 177 1.36 19.41 16.46
C ALA A 177 0.32 18.75 15.56
N ALA A 178 0.51 17.44 15.44
CA ALA A 178 -0.48 16.42 15.19
C ALA A 178 -1.92 16.97 15.20
N ALA A 179 -2.56 16.90 14.04
CA ALA A 179 -3.98 16.58 13.99
C ALA A 179 -4.24 15.41 14.96
N PRO A 180 -5.42 15.28 15.59
CA PRO A 180 -5.73 14.12 16.42
C PRO A 180 -5.49 12.86 15.58
N GLN A 181 -4.34 12.23 15.81
CA GLN A 181 -3.96 11.04 15.07
C GLN A 181 -4.99 9.99 15.46
N PRO A 182 -5.70 9.37 14.50
CA PRO A 182 -6.39 8.13 14.81
C PRO A 182 -5.34 7.17 15.38
N PHE A 183 -5.76 6.31 16.32
CA PHE A 183 -4.91 5.30 16.95
C PHE A 183 -3.87 4.74 15.97
N ALA A 184 -2.60 4.71 16.40
CA ALA A 184 -1.47 4.26 15.58
C ALA A 184 -1.86 3.01 14.80
N SER A 185 -1.72 3.07 13.48
CA SER A 185 -2.11 1.97 12.60
C SER A 185 -1.20 0.76 12.86
N ALA A 186 -1.68 -0.46 12.59
CA ALA A 186 -0.88 -1.68 12.78
C ALA A 186 0.48 -1.64 12.04
N ALA A 187 0.54 -0.89 10.93
CA ALA A 187 1.76 -0.67 10.16
C ALA A 187 2.77 0.28 10.85
N GLU A 188 2.31 1.19 11.72
CA GLU A 188 3.17 2.07 12.51
C GLU A 188 3.69 1.36 13.76
N LEU A 189 2.85 0.57 14.43
CA LEU A 189 3.29 -0.30 15.54
C LEU A 189 4.36 -1.30 15.10
N ALA A 190 4.27 -1.83 13.88
CA ALA A 190 5.26 -2.74 13.31
C ALA A 190 6.62 -2.09 13.02
N ARG A 191 6.71 -0.75 13.03
CA ARG A 191 7.95 0.01 12.82
C ARG A 191 8.60 0.46 14.13
N MET A 192 7.93 0.30 15.27
CA MET A 192 8.46 0.69 16.57
C MET A 192 9.43 -0.36 17.10
N ASP A 193 10.44 0.10 17.85
CA ASP A 193 11.40 -0.79 18.48
C ASP A 193 10.73 -1.62 19.59
N PHE A 194 11.26 -2.81 19.86
CA PHE A 194 10.70 -3.77 20.82
C PHE A 194 10.51 -3.15 22.21
N PHE A 195 11.44 -2.29 22.64
CA PHE A 195 11.37 -1.61 23.92
C PHE A 195 10.22 -0.60 24.01
N ASP A 196 9.91 0.10 22.92
CA ASP A 196 8.79 1.06 22.89
C ASP A 196 7.44 0.33 22.91
N LEU A 197 7.33 -0.77 22.17
CA LEU A 197 6.16 -1.68 22.21
C LEU A 197 5.93 -2.24 23.61
N CYS A 198 6.99 -2.70 24.30
CA CYS A 198 6.89 -3.16 25.68
C CYS A 198 6.44 -2.04 26.63
N ARG A 199 6.94 -0.81 26.47
CA ARG A 199 6.57 0.31 27.34
C ARG A 199 5.09 0.70 27.20
N ILE A 200 4.57 0.67 25.97
CA ILE A 200 3.14 0.92 25.70
C ILE A 200 2.28 -0.21 26.28
N GLY A 201 2.70 -1.47 26.10
CA GLY A 201 2.03 -2.63 26.69
C GLY A 201 1.97 -2.58 28.22
N PHE A 202 3.07 -2.19 28.88
CA PHE A 202 3.12 -1.99 30.32
C PHE A 202 2.23 -0.83 30.79
N ALA A 203 2.26 0.32 30.11
CA ALA A 203 1.43 1.46 30.45
C ALA A 203 -0.07 1.12 30.37
N LEU A 204 -0.48 0.32 29.38
CA LEU A 204 -1.87 -0.08 29.18
C LEU A 204 -2.36 -1.11 30.22
N THR A 205 -1.49 -2.05 30.62
CA THR A 205 -1.87 -3.15 31.52
C THR A 205 -1.68 -2.83 33.00
N TRP A 206 -0.91 -1.79 33.33
CA TRP A 206 -0.63 -1.37 34.71
C TRP A 206 -1.88 -1.01 35.53
N PRO A 207 -2.86 -0.23 35.03
CA PRO A 207 -4.07 0.09 35.81
C PRO A 207 -4.90 -1.14 36.14
N VAL A 208 -4.97 -2.12 35.23
CA VAL A 208 -5.69 -3.39 35.44
C VAL A 208 -4.96 -4.26 36.46
N ALA A 209 -3.63 -4.33 36.37
CA ALA A 209 -2.80 -5.05 37.33
C ALA A 209 -2.94 -4.48 38.75
N LEU A 210 -2.95 -3.14 38.90
CA LEU A 210 -3.18 -2.49 40.19
C LEU A 210 -4.58 -2.77 40.74
N ALA A 211 -5.61 -2.73 39.89
CA ALA A 211 -6.97 -3.06 40.31
C ALA A 211 -7.08 -4.52 40.78
N ALA A 212 -6.49 -5.47 40.04
CA ALA A 212 -6.47 -6.88 40.41
C ALA A 212 -5.70 -7.14 41.72
N ALA A 213 -4.56 -6.48 41.91
CA ALA A 213 -3.78 -6.55 43.15
C ALA A 213 -4.56 -5.98 44.36
N GLY A 214 -5.27 -4.87 44.18
CA GLY A 214 -6.14 -4.29 45.21
C GLY A 214 -7.29 -5.22 45.62
N ILE A 215 -7.91 -5.89 44.65
CA ILE A 215 -8.97 -6.88 44.90
C ILE A 215 -8.41 -8.09 45.66
N LEU A 216 -7.25 -8.61 45.27
CA LEU A 216 -6.59 -9.72 45.96
C LEU A 216 -6.23 -9.36 47.42
N LEU A 217 -5.69 -8.17 47.65
CA LEU A 217 -5.41 -7.67 49.01
C LEU A 217 -6.68 -7.56 49.84
N ALA A 218 -7.77 -7.04 49.26
CA ALA A 218 -9.05 -6.95 49.94
C ALA A 218 -9.62 -8.34 50.31
N LEU A 219 -9.39 -9.37 49.47
CA LEU A 219 -9.83 -10.74 49.76
C LEU A 219 -8.98 -11.43 50.84
N ILE A 220 -7.68 -11.12 50.92
CA ILE A 220 -6.78 -11.67 51.95
C ILE A 220 -7.08 -11.06 53.32
N ILE A 221 -7.40 -9.76 53.39
CA ILE A 221 -7.72 -9.06 54.64
C ILE A 221 -9.12 -9.44 55.18
N ARG A 222 -9.99 -9.95 54.32
CA ARG A 222 -11.38 -10.32 54.64
C ARG A 222 -11.53 -11.79 55.07
N LYS A 223 -10.41 -12.51 55.20
CA LYS A 223 -10.31 -13.88 55.71
C LYS A 223 -9.76 -13.86 57.13
#